data_AF-A0A6H0S0T2-F1
#
_entry.id   AF-A0A6H0S0T2-F1
#
_cell.length_a   1.000
_cell.length_b   1.000
_cell.length_c   1.000
_cell.angle_alpha   90.00
_cell.angle_beta   90.00
_cell.angle_gamma   90.00
#
_symmetry.space_group_name_H-M   'P 1'
#
loop_
_entity.id
_entity.type
_entity.pdbx_description
1 polymer ?
#
loop_
_entity_poly.entity_id
_entity_poly.type
_entity_poly.pdbx_seq_one_letter_code
_entity_poly.pdbx_strand_id
1 'polypeptide(L)'
;MTESSTYRAWQQLSNKPLGSRLFSAAAMVRVPYFASVLPHVVQMEPGCAEVLIPKWFYVYNHLHTVHAIASCNAAEVAMGMAMEATVPGTHRWIPKAMTVQYLAKATTSLRARAEFTPPDFGAITDGVEVVVPVRITDRDGTEVVHADITTWVTPLSR
;
A
#
# COMPACT_ATOMS: atom_id res chain seq x y z
N MET A 1 2.54 -18.70 12.82
CA MET A 1 1.45 -17.73 12.59
C MET A 1 1.03 -17.88 11.14
N THR A 2 -0.27 -18.01 10.85
CA THR A 2 -0.73 -18.14 9.47
C THR A 2 -0.59 -16.81 8.75
N GLU A 3 0.14 -16.75 7.65
CA GLU A 3 0.25 -15.55 6.82
C GLU A 3 -1.05 -15.30 6.04
N SER A 4 -1.29 -14.05 5.63
CA SER A 4 -2.44 -13.72 4.78
C SER A 4 -2.38 -14.49 3.45
N SER A 5 -3.53 -14.75 2.83
CA SER A 5 -3.56 -15.36 1.49
C SER A 5 -2.87 -14.49 0.44
N THR A 6 -2.97 -13.17 0.59
CA THR A 6 -2.31 -12.18 -0.26
C THR A 6 -0.80 -12.29 -0.15
N TYR A 7 -0.24 -12.32 1.07
CA TYR A 7 1.21 -12.40 1.25
C TYR A 7 1.79 -13.73 0.77
N ARG A 8 1.09 -14.86 1.02
CA ARG A 8 1.49 -16.17 0.47
C ARG A 8 1.52 -16.17 -1.06
N ALA A 9 0.52 -15.55 -1.70
CA ALA A 9 0.50 -15.41 -3.15
C ALA A 9 1.69 -14.57 -3.66
N TRP A 10 2.04 -13.49 -2.94
CA TRP A 10 3.22 -12.69 -3.24
C TRP A 10 4.51 -13.51 -3.15
N GLN A 11 4.74 -14.24 -2.07
CA GLN A 11 5.94 -15.08 -1.89
C GLN A 11 6.09 -16.13 -3.01
N GLN A 12 4.98 -16.70 -3.50
CA GLN A 12 4.99 -17.71 -4.57
C GLN A 12 5.23 -17.12 -5.97
N LEU A 13 4.84 -15.86 -6.18
CA LEU A 13 4.88 -15.22 -7.50
C LEU A 13 6.10 -14.32 -7.68
N SER A 14 6.46 -13.51 -6.69
CA SER A 14 7.47 -12.44 -6.79
C SER A 14 8.84 -12.91 -7.31
N ASN A 15 9.25 -14.13 -6.96
CA ASN A 15 10.53 -14.72 -7.40
C ASN A 15 10.53 -15.26 -8.84
N LYS A 16 9.39 -15.23 -9.54
CA LYS A 16 9.27 -15.70 -10.93
C LYS A 16 9.39 -14.53 -11.91
N PRO A 17 9.93 -14.73 -13.11
CA PRO A 17 9.90 -13.73 -14.17
C PRO A 17 8.47 -13.20 -14.38
N LEU A 18 8.29 -11.88 -14.35
CA LEU A 18 6.99 -11.17 -14.43
C LEU A 18 6.00 -11.46 -13.30
N GLY A 19 6.38 -12.22 -12.27
CA GLY A 19 5.45 -12.65 -11.23
C GLY A 19 4.89 -11.51 -10.39
N SER A 20 5.67 -10.47 -10.12
CA SER A 20 5.19 -9.26 -9.44
C SER A 20 4.13 -8.49 -10.25
N ARG A 21 4.23 -8.52 -11.58
CA ARG A 21 3.22 -7.93 -12.48
C ARG A 21 1.94 -8.76 -12.50
N LEU A 22 2.06 -10.09 -12.54
CA LEU A 22 0.90 -10.99 -12.44
C LEU A 22 0.18 -10.82 -11.11
N PHE A 23 0.93 -10.73 -10.00
CA PHE A 23 0.39 -10.43 -8.69
C PHE A 23 -0.36 -9.09 -8.68
N SER A 24 0.26 -8.05 -9.24
CA SER A 24 -0.35 -6.72 -9.32
C SER A 24 -1.64 -6.72 -10.15
N ALA A 25 -1.68 -7.47 -11.26
CA ALA A 25 -2.89 -7.68 -12.05
C ALA A 25 -3.99 -8.39 -11.24
N ALA A 26 -3.64 -9.44 -10.50
CA ALA A 26 -4.58 -10.14 -9.62
C ALA A 26 -5.12 -9.23 -8.50
N ALA A 27 -4.28 -8.35 -7.93
CA ALA A 27 -4.70 -7.37 -6.94
C ALA A 27 -5.74 -6.38 -7.52
N MET A 28 -5.53 -5.91 -8.76
CA MET A 28 -6.51 -5.07 -9.47
C MET A 28 -7.82 -5.81 -9.78
N VAL A 29 -7.77 -7.10 -10.08
CA VAL A 29 -8.99 -7.91 -10.27
C VAL A 29 -9.78 -8.04 -8.96
N ARG A 30 -9.08 -8.22 -7.83
CA ARG A 30 -9.70 -8.34 -6.50
C ARG A 30 -10.25 -7.01 -5.99
N VAL A 31 -9.57 -5.90 -6.26
CA VAL A 31 -9.95 -4.54 -5.85
C VAL A 31 -9.98 -3.65 -7.10
N PRO A 32 -11.10 -3.60 -7.85
CA PRO A 32 -11.17 -2.94 -9.15
C PRO A 32 -10.76 -1.47 -9.16
N TYR A 33 -10.97 -0.74 -8.06
CA TYR A 33 -10.60 0.67 -7.98
C TYR A 33 -9.09 0.92 -8.09
N PHE A 34 -8.25 -0.07 -7.73
CA PHE A 34 -6.80 0.02 -7.92
C PHE A 34 -6.39 0.10 -9.39
N ALA A 35 -7.21 -0.41 -10.32
CA ALA A 35 -6.93 -0.30 -11.75
C ALA A 35 -6.81 1.17 -12.23
N SER A 36 -7.41 2.12 -11.51
CA SER A 36 -7.30 3.56 -11.82
C SER A 36 -5.87 4.10 -11.72
N VAL A 37 -5.01 3.50 -10.89
CA VAL A 37 -3.62 3.94 -10.70
C VAL A 37 -2.59 2.95 -11.26
N LEU A 38 -3.02 1.82 -11.82
CA LEU A 38 -2.15 0.77 -12.37
C LEU A 38 -0.95 0.43 -11.47
N PRO A 39 -1.19 0.06 -10.21
CA PRO A 39 -0.12 -0.20 -9.27
C PRO A 39 0.71 -1.40 -9.74
N HIS A 40 2.03 -1.27 -9.63
CA HIS A 40 2.95 -2.39 -9.72
C HIS A 40 3.64 -2.58 -8.37
N VAL A 41 3.23 -3.60 -7.62
CA VAL A 41 3.86 -3.99 -6.36
C VAL A 41 5.24 -4.55 -6.65
N VAL A 42 6.27 -3.96 -6.06
CA VAL A 42 7.69 -4.33 -6.29
C VAL A 42 8.38 -4.85 -5.03
N GLN A 43 7.87 -4.52 -3.84
CA GLN A 43 8.30 -5.08 -2.57
C GLN A 43 7.09 -5.30 -1.68
N MET A 44 7.06 -6.40 -0.93
CA MET A 44 6.04 -6.70 0.07
C MET A 44 6.66 -7.68 1.08
N GLU A 45 6.84 -7.22 2.31
CA GLU A 45 7.51 -7.89 3.43
C GLU A 45 6.87 -7.41 4.75
N PRO A 46 7.00 -8.15 5.87
CA PRO A 46 6.52 -7.66 7.16
C PRO A 46 7.11 -6.29 7.52
N GLY A 47 6.25 -5.32 7.79
CA GLY A 47 6.59 -3.93 8.08
C GLY A 47 6.82 -3.04 6.85
N CYS A 48 6.80 -3.56 5.62
CA CYS A 48 7.15 -2.77 4.44
C CYS A 48 6.47 -3.23 3.15
N ALA A 49 5.99 -2.28 2.34
CA ALA A 49 5.65 -2.54 0.95
C ALA A 49 5.94 -1.33 0.06
N GLU A 50 6.26 -1.59 -1.20
CA GLU A 50 6.57 -0.59 -2.20
C GLU A 50 5.82 -0.85 -3.51
N VAL A 51 5.25 0.22 -4.06
CA VAL A 51 4.40 0.20 -5.25
C VAL A 51 4.81 1.30 -6.21
N LEU A 52 4.96 0.94 -7.49
CA LEU A 52 5.21 1.89 -8.58
C LEU A 52 3.89 2.26 -9.26
N ILE A 53 3.75 3.54 -9.59
CA ILE A 53 2.55 4.12 -10.20
C ILE A 53 2.97 4.86 -11.47
N PRO A 54 2.56 4.39 -12.66
CA PRO A 54 2.84 5.13 -13.88
C PRO A 54 2.08 6.46 -13.89
N LYS A 55 2.69 7.48 -14.48
CA LYS A 55 1.97 8.71 -14.83
C LYS A 55 1.29 8.47 -16.17
N TRP A 56 -0.05 8.43 -16.18
CA TRP A 56 -0.85 8.10 -17.34
C TRP A 56 -2.19 8.84 -17.33
N PHE A 57 -2.92 8.85 -18.45
CA PHE A 57 -4.01 9.79 -18.67
C PHE A 57 -5.15 9.75 -17.64
N TYR A 58 -5.46 8.59 -17.04
CA TYR A 58 -6.49 8.50 -16.01
C TYR A 58 -6.11 9.12 -14.67
N VAL A 59 -4.81 9.35 -14.41
CA VAL A 59 -4.34 9.93 -13.14
C VAL A 59 -3.96 11.40 -13.28
N TYR A 60 -4.28 12.06 -14.40
CA TYR A 60 -3.98 13.48 -14.54
C TYR A 60 -4.96 14.35 -13.75
N ASN A 61 -4.46 15.46 -13.21
CA ASN A 61 -5.28 16.60 -12.82
C ASN A 61 -5.35 17.64 -13.95
N HIS A 62 -6.03 18.75 -13.69
CA HIS A 62 -6.16 19.90 -14.59
C HIS A 62 -4.84 20.60 -14.92
N LEU A 63 -3.74 20.26 -14.24
CA LEU A 63 -2.38 20.75 -14.51
C LEU A 63 -1.51 19.72 -15.23
N HIS A 64 -2.08 18.60 -15.68
CA HIS A 64 -1.36 17.48 -16.29
C HIS A 64 -0.23 16.89 -15.42
N THR A 65 -0.35 16.99 -14.10
CA THR A 65 0.45 16.26 -13.11
C THR A 65 -0.36 15.10 -12.55
N VAL A 66 0.25 14.21 -11.77
CA VAL A 66 -0.51 13.14 -11.08
C VAL A 66 -1.47 13.79 -10.09
N HIS A 67 -2.72 13.29 -10.08
CA HIS A 67 -3.82 13.79 -9.29
C HIS A 67 -3.59 13.49 -7.80
N ALA A 68 -4.00 14.42 -6.94
CA ALA A 68 -3.91 14.29 -5.49
C ALA A 68 -4.54 12.97 -5.00
N ILE A 69 -5.79 12.70 -5.39
CA ILE A 69 -6.51 11.46 -5.03
C ILE A 69 -5.90 10.19 -5.64
N ALA A 70 -5.25 10.28 -6.81
CA ALA A 70 -4.50 9.15 -7.34
C ALA A 70 -3.28 8.82 -6.46
N SER A 71 -2.65 9.84 -5.87
CA SER A 71 -1.58 9.66 -4.88
C SER A 71 -2.12 9.05 -3.59
N CYS A 72 -3.31 9.45 -3.13
CA CYS A 72 -3.98 8.80 -2.00
C CYS A 72 -4.27 7.31 -2.28
N ASN A 73 -4.76 6.98 -3.47
CA ASN A 73 -5.00 5.58 -3.86
C ASN A 73 -3.67 4.79 -3.91
N ALA A 74 -2.59 5.40 -4.41
CA ALA A 74 -1.26 4.80 -4.35
C ALA A 74 -0.80 4.54 -2.90
N ALA A 75 -1.05 5.47 -1.98
CA ALA A 75 -0.75 5.30 -0.57
C ALA A 75 -1.54 4.13 0.04
N GLU A 76 -2.84 4.06 -0.26
CA GLU A 76 -3.73 2.99 0.19
C GLU A 76 -3.28 1.61 -0.29
N VAL A 77 -2.86 1.48 -1.56
CA VAL A 77 -2.31 0.21 -2.07
C VAL A 77 -1.03 -0.16 -1.31
N ALA A 78 -0.09 0.77 -1.15
CA ALA A 78 1.18 0.49 -0.48
C ALA A 78 0.96 0.09 0.99
N MET A 79 0.16 0.84 1.73
CA MET A 79 -0.22 0.52 3.10
C MET A 79 -0.92 -0.84 3.17
N GLY A 80 -1.88 -1.11 2.29
CA GLY A 80 -2.63 -2.36 2.31
C GLY A 80 -1.75 -3.58 2.05
N MET A 81 -0.80 -3.48 1.11
CA MET A 81 0.19 -4.56 0.89
C MET A 81 1.10 -4.74 2.11
N ALA A 82 1.52 -3.67 2.76
CA ALA A 82 2.32 -3.77 3.98
C ALA A 82 1.53 -4.44 5.11
N MET A 83 0.27 -4.08 5.30
CA MET A 83 -0.62 -4.67 6.30
C MET A 83 -0.91 -6.15 6.01
N GLU A 84 -1.18 -6.50 4.75
CA GLU A 84 -1.38 -7.90 4.33
C GLU A 84 -0.12 -8.76 4.57
N ALA A 85 1.08 -8.19 4.43
CA ALA A 85 2.33 -8.90 4.72
C ALA A 85 2.64 -9.03 6.21
N THR A 86 2.10 -8.12 7.03
CA THR A 86 2.49 -7.97 8.43
C THR A 86 1.50 -8.58 9.40
N VAL A 87 0.21 -8.37 9.18
CA VAL A 87 -0.84 -8.80 10.12
C VAL A 87 -1.01 -10.31 10.02
N PRO A 88 -0.81 -11.06 11.11
CA PRO A 88 -1.00 -12.50 11.10
C PRO A 88 -2.48 -12.84 10.94
N GLY A 89 -2.77 -13.99 10.37
CA GLY A 89 -4.14 -14.51 10.16
C GLY A 89 -4.90 -14.84 11.44
N THR A 90 -4.35 -14.57 12.63
CA THR A 90 -5.08 -14.53 13.91
C THR A 90 -5.76 -13.18 14.14
N HIS A 91 -5.46 -12.18 13.31
CA HIS A 91 -5.97 -10.82 13.39
C HIS A 91 -6.60 -10.41 12.06
N ARG A 92 -7.39 -9.34 12.10
CA ARG A 92 -7.88 -8.60 10.94
C ARG A 92 -7.53 -7.13 11.11
N TRP A 93 -7.54 -6.41 10.01
CA TRP A 93 -7.26 -4.98 9.99
C TRP A 93 -8.22 -4.25 9.05
N ILE A 94 -8.45 -2.96 9.30
CA ILE A 94 -9.22 -2.08 8.42
C ILE A 94 -8.70 -0.63 8.52
N PRO A 95 -8.60 0.12 7.40
CA PRO A 95 -8.32 1.56 7.46
C PRO A 95 -9.42 2.32 8.21
N LYS A 96 -9.03 3.28 9.07
CA LYS A 96 -9.94 4.15 9.83
C LYS A 96 -9.82 5.62 9.45
N ALA A 97 -8.61 6.08 9.15
CA ALA A 97 -8.34 7.48 8.82
C ALA A 97 -7.11 7.58 7.93
N MET A 98 -7.01 8.67 7.19
CA MET A 98 -5.83 9.01 6.40
C MET A 98 -5.62 10.52 6.45
N THR A 99 -4.40 10.94 6.84
CA THR A 99 -3.95 12.33 6.77
C THR A 99 -2.94 12.46 5.65
N VAL A 100 -3.13 13.41 4.72
CA VAL A 100 -2.28 13.55 3.54
C VAL A 100 -1.73 14.98 3.45
N GLN A 101 -0.44 15.08 3.15
CA GLN A 101 0.26 16.32 2.87
C GLN A 101 0.74 16.34 1.41
N TYR A 102 0.36 17.35 0.63
CA TYR A 102 0.83 17.54 -0.74
C TYR A 102 2.03 18.49 -0.72
N LEU A 103 3.24 17.93 -0.75
CA LEU A 103 4.50 18.66 -0.54
C LEU A 103 4.98 19.36 -1.81
N ALA A 104 4.80 18.71 -2.96
CA ALA A 104 5.19 19.23 -4.27
C ALA A 104 4.30 18.70 -5.39
N LYS A 105 4.43 19.26 -6.59
CA LYS A 105 3.70 18.78 -7.77
C LYS A 105 4.29 17.46 -8.25
N ALA A 106 3.46 16.43 -8.36
CA ALA A 106 3.82 15.10 -8.86
C ALA A 106 3.91 15.07 -10.40
N THR A 107 5.03 15.50 -10.98
CA THR A 107 5.17 15.67 -12.45
C THR A 107 5.53 14.39 -13.20
N THR A 108 6.03 13.36 -12.51
CA THR A 108 6.48 12.08 -13.09
C THR A 108 5.65 10.88 -12.58
N SER A 109 6.04 9.67 -12.99
CA SER A 109 5.61 8.43 -12.30
C SER A 109 6.04 8.46 -10.84
N LEU A 110 5.29 7.77 -9.98
CA LEU A 110 5.47 7.80 -8.54
C LEU A 110 5.89 6.44 -8.00
N ARG A 111 6.53 6.48 -6.84
CA ARG A 111 6.86 5.33 -5.99
C ARG A 111 6.29 5.59 -4.60
N ALA A 112 5.32 4.78 -4.19
CA ALA A 112 4.73 4.82 -2.86
C ALA A 112 5.37 3.71 -2.01
N ARG A 113 5.95 4.08 -0.87
CA ARG A 113 6.58 3.16 0.09
C ARG A 113 5.93 3.32 1.45
N ALA A 114 5.28 2.25 1.91
CA ALA A 114 4.75 2.13 3.25
C ALA A 114 5.77 1.39 4.12
N GLU A 115 6.14 1.96 5.27
CA GLU A 115 7.13 1.37 6.17
C GLU A 115 6.78 1.68 7.62
N PHE A 116 6.64 0.64 8.45
CA PHE A 116 6.24 0.77 9.85
C PHE A 116 6.80 -0.38 10.69
N THR A 117 6.85 -0.18 12.01
CA THR A 117 7.22 -1.24 12.95
C THR A 117 5.96 -2.03 13.33
N PRO A 118 5.92 -3.35 13.09
CA PRO A 118 4.79 -4.17 13.48
C PRO A 118 4.56 -4.13 15.01
N PRO A 119 3.31 -4.02 15.50
CA PRO A 119 3.04 -4.11 16.93
C PRO A 119 3.26 -5.54 17.45
N ASP A 120 3.33 -5.70 18.77
CA ASP A 120 3.20 -7.02 19.38
C ASP A 120 1.74 -7.50 19.27
N PHE A 121 1.47 -8.31 18.25
CA PHE A 121 0.15 -8.89 18.03
C PHE A 121 -0.34 -9.77 19.19
N GLY A 122 0.55 -10.33 20.02
CA GLY A 122 0.17 -11.14 21.17
C GLY A 122 -0.44 -10.32 22.32
N ALA A 123 -0.15 -9.01 22.36
CA ALA A 123 -0.64 -8.09 23.38
C ALA A 123 -2.00 -7.45 23.02
N ILE A 124 -2.51 -7.65 21.81
CA ILE A 124 -3.76 -7.03 21.34
C ILE A 124 -4.97 -7.85 21.84
N THR A 125 -5.80 -7.27 22.72
CA THR A 125 -7.03 -7.90 23.23
C THR A 125 -8.29 -7.42 22.53
N ASP A 126 -8.54 -6.11 22.53
CA ASP A 126 -9.79 -5.51 22.02
C ASP A 126 -9.59 -4.81 20.67
N GLY A 127 -8.35 -4.39 20.41
CA GLY A 127 -7.89 -3.78 19.18
C GLY A 127 -6.93 -2.63 19.44
N VAL A 128 -6.13 -2.30 18.43
CA VAL A 128 -5.16 -1.21 18.50
C VAL A 128 -5.13 -0.45 17.18
N GLU A 129 -4.89 0.86 17.28
CA GLU A 129 -4.59 1.67 16.11
C GLU A 129 -3.13 1.52 15.73
N VAL A 130 -2.88 1.21 14.46
CA VAL A 130 -1.54 1.16 13.86
C VAL A 130 -1.50 2.20 12.76
N VAL A 131 -0.67 3.22 12.95
CA VAL A 131 -0.42 4.24 11.93
C VAL A 131 0.66 3.74 10.99
N VAL A 132 0.37 3.75 9.69
CA VAL A 132 1.29 3.35 8.63
C VAL A 132 1.66 4.58 7.82
N PRO A 133 2.88 5.12 7.99
CA PRO A 133 3.40 6.19 7.15
C PRO A 133 3.67 5.70 5.74
N VAL A 134 3.31 6.52 4.75
CA VAL A 134 3.56 6.27 3.35
C VAL A 134 4.22 7.47 2.71
N ARG A 135 5.45 7.26 2.25
CA ARG A 135 6.23 8.23 1.49
C ARG A 135 6.01 8.02 0.00
N ILE A 136 5.57 9.05 -0.72
CA ILE A 136 5.41 9.01 -2.18
C ILE A 136 6.45 9.90 -2.82
N THR A 137 7.33 9.28 -3.61
CA THR A 137 8.44 9.93 -4.30
C THR A 137 8.24 9.97 -5.80
N ASP A 138 8.76 11.02 -6.44
CA ASP A 138 8.88 11.10 -7.89
C ASP A 138 10.13 10.35 -8.41
N ARG A 139 10.43 10.46 -9.71
CA ARG A 139 11.59 9.79 -10.31
C ARG A 139 12.94 10.37 -9.85
N ASP A 140 12.94 11.60 -9.36
CA ASP A 140 14.14 12.28 -8.87
C ASP A 140 14.37 11.98 -7.36
N GLY A 141 13.49 11.18 -6.75
CA GLY A 141 13.55 10.81 -5.34
C GLY A 141 12.95 11.86 -4.40
N THR A 142 12.32 12.91 -4.95
CA THR A 142 11.69 13.96 -4.14
C THR A 142 10.38 13.43 -3.58
N GLU A 143 10.16 13.57 -2.27
CA GLU A 143 8.87 13.27 -1.67
C GLU A 143 7.87 14.35 -2.07
N VAL A 144 6.88 13.97 -2.87
CA VAL A 144 5.86 14.88 -3.41
C VAL A 144 4.57 14.81 -2.61
N VAL A 145 4.30 13.66 -1.98
CA VAL A 145 3.14 13.45 -1.10
C VAL A 145 3.57 12.58 0.08
N HIS A 146 3.10 12.96 1.27
CA HIS A 146 3.20 12.15 2.49
C HIS A 146 1.81 11.77 2.97
N ALA A 147 1.60 10.53 3.38
CA ALA A 147 0.32 10.09 3.94
C ALA A 147 0.53 9.24 5.19
N ASP A 148 -0.19 9.54 6.26
CA ASP A 148 -0.31 8.69 7.43
C ASP A 148 -1.68 8.02 7.40
N ILE A 149 -1.71 6.69 7.29
CA ILE A 149 -2.96 5.93 7.28
C ILE A 149 -3.11 5.19 8.60
N THR A 150 -4.12 5.56 9.39
CA THR A 150 -4.48 4.86 10.63
C THR A 150 -5.29 3.63 10.29
N THR A 151 -4.81 2.47 10.71
CA THR A 151 -5.51 1.19 10.61
C THR A 151 -5.93 0.70 11.99
N TRP A 152 -7.00 -0.08 12.04
CA TRP A 152 -7.49 -0.72 13.25
C TRP A 152 -7.27 -2.22 13.17
N VAL A 153 -6.41 -2.74 14.04
CA VAL A 153 -6.07 -4.15 14.10
C VAL A 153 -6.78 -4.79 15.28
N THR A 154 -7.51 -5.88 15.04
CA THR A 154 -8.24 -6.62 16.08
C THR A 154 -8.00 -8.12 15.95
N PRO A 155 -7.99 -8.89 17.06
CA PRO A 155 -8.05 -10.33 16.98
C PRO A 155 -9.29 -10.80 16.21
N LEU A 156 -9.15 -11.88 15.46
CA LEU A 156 -10.33 -12.61 14.98
C LEU A 156 -11.00 -13.23 16.20
N SER A 157 -12.22 -12.80 16.49
CA SER A 157 -13.09 -13.49 17.46
C SER A 157 -13.15 -14.98 17.08
N ARG A 158 -12.91 -15.87 18.05
CA ARG A 158 -13.12 -17.30 17.88
C ARG A 158 -14.55 -17.60 17.46
#